data_AF-A0AAD1XYB6-F1
#
_entry.id   AF-A0AAD1XYB6-F1
#
_cell.length_a   1.000
_cell.length_b   1.000
_cell.length_c   1.000
_cell.angle_alpha   90.00
_cell.angle_beta   90.00
_cell.angle_gamma   90.00
#
_symmetry.space_group_name_H-M   'P 1'
#
loop_
_entity.id
_entity.type
_entity.pdbx_description
1 polymer ?
#
loop_
_entity_poly.entity_id
_entity_poly.type
_entity_poly.pdbx_seq_one_letter_code
_entity_poly.pdbx_strand_id
1 'polypeptide(L)'
;MPEIRYEMKDEKSASTKNKNLSQKLDIKQKLISLRWRILNQYVSVFVSSKKKAKSVTKKNLKRRSKYIGVSKNNANWQALINVNQIKKYIGTFTDELQAARAYDLYSVAMKGEEASLNFDYTPSDMLERIQYFLEYDYIKYD
;
A
#
# COMPACT_ATOMS: atom_id res chain seq x y z
N MET A 1 10.52 37.11 -39.65
CA MET A 1 11.24 36.58 -38.47
C MET A 1 10.21 36.17 -37.44
N PRO A 2 9.98 34.87 -37.15
CA PRO A 2 9.03 34.47 -36.12
C PRO A 2 9.72 34.39 -34.74
N GLU A 3 9.09 34.96 -33.71
CA GLU A 3 9.56 34.91 -32.33
C GLU A 3 9.35 33.50 -31.74
N ILE A 4 10.44 32.88 -31.26
CA ILE A 4 10.39 31.60 -30.55
C ILE A 4 10.04 31.89 -29.09
N ARG A 5 8.77 31.64 -28.74
CA ARG A 5 8.30 31.72 -27.35
C ARG A 5 8.74 30.45 -26.61
N TYR A 6 9.72 30.56 -25.72
CA TYR A 6 10.10 29.46 -24.83
C TYR A 6 8.99 29.25 -23.80
N GLU A 7 8.27 28.12 -23.88
CA GLU A 7 7.35 27.67 -22.83
C GLU A 7 8.16 27.30 -21.58
N MET A 8 8.01 28.08 -20.51
CA MET A 8 8.52 27.71 -19.18
C MET A 8 7.75 26.49 -18.68
N LYS A 9 8.42 25.34 -18.58
CA LYS A 9 7.84 24.13 -17.98
C LYS A 9 7.52 24.38 -16.50
N ASP A 10 6.26 24.22 -16.11
CA ASP A 10 5.77 24.46 -14.75
C ASP A 10 6.56 23.69 -13.66
N GLU A 11 7.30 24.42 -12.81
CA GLU A 11 8.10 23.90 -11.70
C GLU A 11 7.26 23.15 -10.63
N LYS A 12 5.97 23.48 -10.51
CA LYS A 12 5.03 22.81 -9.58
C LYS A 12 4.86 21.32 -9.88
N SER A 13 4.97 20.94 -11.15
CA SER A 13 4.85 19.56 -11.62
C SER A 13 6.08 18.72 -11.23
N ALA A 14 7.28 19.31 -11.22
CA ALA A 14 8.51 18.64 -10.82
C ALA A 14 8.57 18.39 -9.30
N SER A 15 8.13 19.36 -8.49
CA SER A 15 8.09 19.23 -7.01
C SER A 15 7.18 18.09 -6.54
N THR A 16 6.01 17.95 -7.17
CA THR A 16 5.03 16.90 -6.83
C THR A 16 5.52 15.51 -7.23
N LYS A 17 6.14 15.38 -8.42
CA LYS A 17 6.74 14.12 -8.87
C LYS A 17 7.84 13.63 -7.94
N ASN A 18 8.72 14.52 -7.48
CA ASN A 18 9.82 14.17 -6.56
C ASN A 18 9.31 13.72 -5.17
N LYS A 19 8.25 14.35 -4.65
CA LYS A 19 7.61 13.93 -3.39
C LYS A 19 6.99 12.53 -3.50
N ASN A 20 6.31 12.24 -4.60
CA ASN A 20 5.71 10.92 -4.84
C ASN A 20 6.78 9.82 -5.00
N LEU A 21 7.88 10.12 -5.70
CA LEU A 21 9.00 9.20 -5.88
C LEU A 21 9.71 8.91 -4.55
N SER A 22 9.94 9.93 -3.72
CA SER A 22 10.53 9.76 -2.39
C SER A 22 9.66 8.90 -1.48
N GLN A 23 8.34 9.13 -1.48
CA GLN A 23 7.40 8.31 -0.73
C GLN A 23 7.40 6.85 -1.21
N LYS A 24 7.42 6.65 -2.53
CA LYS A 24 7.50 5.31 -3.14
C LYS A 24 8.76 4.56 -2.70
N LEU A 25 9.91 5.24 -2.69
CA LEU A 25 11.17 4.66 -2.25
C LEU A 25 11.13 4.29 -0.75
N ASP A 26 10.57 5.15 0.11
CA ASP A 26 10.39 4.86 1.54
C ASP A 26 9.52 3.62 1.77
N ILE A 27 8.40 3.50 1.06
CA ILE A 27 7.52 2.33 1.16
C ILE A 27 8.22 1.07 0.66
N LYS A 28 8.94 1.14 -0.48
CA LYS A 28 9.69 0.01 -1.01
C LYS A 28 10.74 -0.48 -0.01
N GLN A 29 11.46 0.42 0.64
CA GLN A 29 12.44 0.07 1.67
C GLN A 29 11.78 -0.57 2.90
N LYS A 30 10.63 -0.04 3.36
CA LYS A 30 9.87 -0.66 4.45
C LYS A 30 9.40 -2.06 4.12
N LEU A 31 8.98 -2.31 2.88
CA LEU A 31 8.57 -3.64 2.42
C LEU A 31 9.76 -4.61 2.33
N ILE A 32 10.93 -4.14 1.90
CA ILE A 32 12.17 -4.94 1.92
C ILE A 32 12.52 -5.34 3.36
N SER A 33 12.51 -4.37 4.28
CA SER A 33 12.77 -4.63 5.70
C SER A 33 11.74 -5.59 6.31
N LEU A 34 10.46 -5.44 5.95
CA LEU A 34 9.39 -6.33 6.39
C LEU A 34 9.58 -7.75 5.85
N ARG A 35 9.92 -7.90 4.56
CA ARG A 35 10.25 -9.19 3.94
C ARG A 35 11.39 -9.87 4.69
N TRP A 36 12.48 -9.14 4.97
CA TRP A 36 13.62 -9.66 5.73
C TRP A 36 13.22 -10.08 7.15
N ARG A 37 12.42 -9.27 7.85
CA ARG A 37 11.93 -9.59 9.19
C ARG A 37 11.05 -10.85 9.19
N ILE A 38 10.13 -10.99 8.23
CA ILE A 38 9.28 -12.17 8.10
C ILE A 38 10.14 -13.41 7.80
N LEU A 39 11.11 -13.32 6.89
CA LEU A 39 12.02 -14.44 6.60
C LEU A 39 12.82 -14.88 7.83
N ASN A 40 13.41 -13.95 8.58
CA ASN A 40 14.17 -14.29 9.80
C ASN A 40 13.28 -14.80 10.93
N GLN A 41 12.05 -14.28 11.05
CA GLN A 41 11.06 -14.81 11.97
C GLN A 41 10.61 -16.21 11.53
N TYR A 42 10.47 -16.49 10.24
CA TYR A 42 10.08 -17.81 9.74
C TYR A 42 11.17 -18.85 10.01
N VAL A 43 12.45 -18.49 9.85
CA VAL A 43 13.61 -19.33 10.21
C VAL A 43 13.65 -19.61 11.72
N SER A 44 13.30 -18.64 12.58
CA SER A 44 13.29 -18.84 14.04
C SER A 44 12.01 -19.49 14.58
N VAL A 45 10.86 -19.36 13.90
CA VAL A 45 9.57 -19.95 14.31
C VAL A 45 9.51 -21.47 14.10
N PHE A 46 10.37 -22.07 13.26
CA PHE A 46 10.59 -23.53 13.28
C PHE A 46 11.07 -24.03 14.65
N VAL A 47 11.57 -23.15 15.53
CA VAL A 47 12.04 -23.47 16.89
C VAL A 47 11.02 -23.10 17.99
N SER A 48 9.97 -22.33 17.72
CA SER A 48 8.88 -22.15 18.71
C SER A 48 7.63 -21.51 18.14
N SER A 49 6.48 -22.17 18.37
CA SER A 49 5.16 -21.70 17.94
C SER A 49 4.39 -21.04 19.07
N LYS A 50 3.95 -19.78 18.90
CA LYS A 50 2.72 -19.25 19.53
C LYS A 50 2.02 -18.25 18.61
N LYS A 51 0.73 -18.48 18.33
CA LYS A 51 -0.17 -17.57 17.59
C LYS A 51 -0.98 -16.72 18.57
N LYS A 52 -1.27 -15.46 18.19
CA LYS A 52 -2.37 -14.67 18.76
C LYS A 52 -3.23 -14.13 17.63
N ALA A 53 -4.54 -14.33 17.74
CA ALA A 53 -5.54 -13.69 16.89
C ALA A 53 -6.14 -12.49 17.63
N LYS A 54 -6.39 -11.39 16.91
CA LYS A 54 -7.32 -10.35 17.34
C LYS A 54 -8.27 -10.05 16.19
N SER A 55 -9.55 -10.40 16.37
CA SER A 55 -10.64 -9.94 15.51
C SER A 55 -11.17 -8.62 16.09
N VAL A 56 -11.34 -7.60 15.25
CA VAL A 56 -12.03 -6.35 15.62
C VAL A 56 -13.33 -6.27 14.81
N THR A 57 -14.44 -6.14 15.53
CA THR A 57 -15.79 -5.99 14.98
C THR A 57 -15.96 -4.66 14.23
N LYS A 58 -16.54 -4.72 13.01
CA LYS A 58 -16.78 -3.56 12.14
C LYS A 58 -17.94 -2.69 12.65
N LYS A 59 -17.69 -1.38 12.77
CA LYS A 59 -18.73 -0.35 12.90
C LYS A 59 -19.36 -0.09 11.52
N ASN A 60 -20.68 -0.20 11.42
CA ASN A 60 -21.48 0.03 10.21
C ASN A 60 -21.45 1.52 9.81
N LEU A 61 -20.70 1.85 8.75
CA LEU A 61 -20.90 3.06 7.96
C LEU A 61 -21.35 2.62 6.57
N LYS A 62 -22.36 3.28 5.98
CA LYS A 62 -22.75 3.11 4.57
C LYS A 62 -21.56 3.48 3.67
N ARG A 63 -20.69 2.52 3.38
CA ARG A 63 -19.53 2.66 2.48
C ARG A 63 -19.87 2.01 1.14
N ARG A 64 -19.35 2.59 0.05
CA ARG A 64 -19.49 2.04 -1.31
C ARG A 64 -18.67 0.76 -1.55
N SER A 65 -17.73 0.46 -0.64
CA SER A 65 -16.84 -0.69 -0.66
C SER A 65 -17.03 -1.53 0.60
N LYS A 66 -16.84 -2.85 0.47
CA LYS A 66 -16.86 -3.78 1.61
C LYS A 66 -15.54 -3.81 2.40
N TYR A 67 -14.47 -3.28 1.81
CA TYR A 67 -13.12 -3.27 2.37
C TYR A 67 -12.70 -1.90 2.92
N ILE A 68 -11.92 -1.94 4.00
CA ILE A 68 -11.29 -0.78 4.64
C ILE A 68 -10.28 -0.17 3.66
N GLY A 69 -10.29 1.16 3.56
CA GLY A 69 -9.34 1.90 2.72
C GLY A 69 -9.59 1.81 1.22
N VAL A 70 -10.64 1.12 0.78
CA VAL A 70 -10.99 1.00 -0.64
C VAL A 70 -12.19 1.89 -0.95
N SER A 71 -12.09 2.65 -2.04
CA SER A 71 -13.15 3.53 -2.54
C SER A 71 -13.34 3.35 -4.03
N LYS A 72 -14.60 3.40 -4.50
CA LYS A 72 -14.90 3.36 -5.93
C LYS A 72 -14.90 4.77 -6.51
N ASN A 73 -14.13 4.99 -7.58
CA ASN A 73 -14.09 6.22 -8.36
C ASN A 73 -14.41 5.90 -9.82
N ASN A 74 -15.62 6.25 -10.27
CA ASN A 74 -16.16 5.88 -11.58
C ASN A 74 -16.06 4.37 -11.84
N ALA A 75 -15.28 3.97 -12.85
CA ALA A 75 -15.03 2.57 -13.21
C ALA A 75 -13.93 1.91 -12.37
N ASN A 76 -13.10 2.69 -11.68
CA ASN A 76 -11.90 2.17 -11.03
C ASN A 76 -12.03 2.12 -9.51
N TRP A 77 -11.22 1.27 -8.90
CA TRP A 77 -11.11 1.11 -7.45
C TRP A 77 -9.82 1.74 -6.94
N GLN A 78 -9.93 2.53 -5.89
CA GLN A 78 -8.80 3.25 -5.31
C GLN A 78 -8.52 2.73 -3.92
N ALA A 79 -7.24 2.53 -3.61
CA ALA A 79 -6.78 2.23 -2.26
C ALA A 79 -6.19 3.51 -1.63
N LEU A 80 -6.62 3.83 -0.42
CA LEU A 80 -6.18 4.99 0.35
C LEU A 80 -5.93 4.58 1.80
N ILE A 81 -4.86 5.10 2.38
CA ILE A 81 -4.50 4.86 3.79
C ILE A 81 -4.37 6.18 4.53
N ASN A 82 -4.92 6.22 5.76
CA ASN A 82 -4.69 7.34 6.67
C ASN A 82 -3.44 7.05 7.50
N VAL A 83 -2.42 7.88 7.32
CA VAL A 83 -1.17 7.84 8.10
C VAL A 83 -0.99 9.21 8.74
N ASN A 84 -0.94 9.27 10.06
CA ASN A 84 -0.81 10.52 10.83
C ASN A 84 -1.84 11.58 10.43
N GLN A 85 -3.12 11.18 10.37
CA GLN A 85 -4.25 12.03 9.95
C GLN A 85 -4.22 12.52 8.49
N ILE A 86 -3.19 12.17 7.72
CA ILE A 86 -3.07 12.49 6.31
C ILE A 86 -3.53 11.30 5.48
N LYS A 87 -4.46 11.56 4.54
CA LYS A 87 -4.87 10.55 3.55
C LYS A 87 -3.78 10.43 2.49
N LYS A 88 -3.22 9.23 2.35
CA LYS A 88 -2.26 8.89 1.31
C LYS A 88 -2.91 7.96 0.29
N TYR A 89 -2.80 8.34 -0.97
CA TYR A 89 -3.26 7.53 -2.08
C TYR A 89 -2.24 6.43 -2.37
N ILE A 90 -2.72 5.18 -2.40
CA ILE A 90 -1.89 4.01 -2.65
C ILE A 90 -1.87 3.74 -4.14
N GLY A 91 -3.03 3.72 -4.82
CA GLY A 91 -3.08 3.41 -6.24
C GLY A 91 -4.52 3.21 -6.73
N THR A 92 -4.64 3.10 -8.05
CA THR A 92 -5.89 2.77 -8.74
C THR A 92 -5.78 1.37 -9.33
N PHE A 93 -6.88 0.63 -9.24
CA PHE A 93 -7.00 -0.78 -9.59
C PHE A 93 -8.30 -1.00 -10.35
N THR A 94 -8.32 -2.01 -11.21
CA THR A 94 -9.54 -2.44 -11.93
C THR A 94 -10.48 -3.23 -11.03
N ASP A 95 -9.94 -3.92 -10.02
CA ASP A 95 -10.69 -4.78 -9.11
C ASP A 95 -10.67 -4.28 -7.68
N GLU A 96 -11.83 -4.32 -7.02
CA GLU A 96 -11.98 -4.00 -5.60
C GLU A 96 -11.07 -4.87 -4.72
N LEU A 97 -10.97 -6.16 -5.06
CA LEU A 97 -10.17 -7.14 -4.32
C LEU A 97 -8.67 -6.82 -4.40
N GLN A 98 -8.19 -6.38 -5.57
CA GLN A 98 -6.79 -5.99 -5.74
C GLN A 98 -6.47 -4.74 -4.92
N ALA A 99 -7.34 -3.73 -4.96
CA ALA A 99 -7.21 -2.53 -4.14
C ALA A 99 -7.15 -2.87 -2.64
N ALA A 100 -7.98 -3.81 -2.17
CA ALA A 100 -8.00 -4.24 -0.77
C ALA A 100 -6.69 -4.93 -0.35
N ARG A 101 -6.13 -5.79 -1.21
CA ARG A 101 -4.84 -6.45 -0.95
C ARG A 101 -3.68 -5.45 -0.93
N ALA A 102 -3.69 -4.47 -1.83
CA ALA A 102 -2.70 -3.40 -1.84
C ALA A 102 -2.78 -2.57 -0.55
N TYR A 103 -4.00 -2.24 -0.09
CA TYR A 103 -4.21 -1.56 1.18
C TYR A 103 -3.62 -2.34 2.36
N ASP A 104 -3.87 -3.65 2.44
CA ASP A 104 -3.39 -4.48 3.55
C ASP A 104 -1.85 -4.49 3.61
N LEU A 105 -1.19 -4.68 2.45
CA LEU A 105 0.28 -4.62 2.35
C LEU A 105 0.83 -3.28 2.84
N TYR A 106 0.21 -2.18 2.42
CA TYR A 106 0.59 -0.83 2.83
C TYR A 106 0.33 -0.56 4.31
N SER A 107 -0.77 -1.08 4.84
CA SER A 107 -1.11 -0.92 6.24
C SER A 107 -0.08 -1.63 7.12
N VAL A 108 0.36 -2.84 6.77
CA VAL A 108 1.44 -3.52 7.50
C VAL A 108 2.75 -2.75 7.37
N ALA A 109 3.11 -2.28 6.17
CA ALA A 109 4.34 -1.52 5.96
C ALA A 109 4.40 -0.21 6.76
N MET A 110 3.26 0.46 6.96
CA MET A 110 3.19 1.76 7.64
C MET A 110 2.93 1.64 9.14
N LYS A 111 2.16 0.64 9.58
CA LYS A 111 1.66 0.52 10.97
C LYS A 111 2.17 -0.71 11.71
N GLY A 112 2.83 -1.65 11.04
CA GLY A 112 3.35 -2.87 11.66
C GLY A 112 2.22 -3.74 12.25
N GLU A 113 2.37 -4.13 13.51
CA GLU A 113 1.43 -5.02 14.23
C GLU A 113 0.06 -4.39 14.50
N GLU A 114 -0.03 -3.06 14.46
CA GLU A 114 -1.28 -2.32 14.66
C GLU A 114 -2.10 -2.18 13.35
N ALA A 115 -1.62 -2.77 12.26
CA ALA A 115 -2.30 -2.73 10.98
C ALA A 115 -3.66 -3.45 11.03
N SER A 116 -4.73 -2.71 10.71
CA SER A 116 -6.04 -3.30 10.49
C SER A 116 -6.14 -3.80 9.05
N LEU A 117 -6.27 -5.11 8.88
CA LEU A 117 -6.29 -5.76 7.57
C LEU A 117 -7.72 -6.14 7.14
N ASN A 118 -7.90 -6.32 5.85
CA ASN A 118 -9.13 -6.80 5.23
C ASN A 118 -9.18 -8.34 5.14
N PHE A 119 -8.01 -8.99 5.06
CA PHE A 119 -7.89 -10.45 4.96
C PHE A 119 -6.99 -11.02 6.06
N ASP A 120 -7.20 -12.31 6.33
CA ASP A 120 -6.31 -13.10 7.16
C ASP A 120 -5.13 -13.59 6.30
N TYR A 121 -3.91 -13.28 6.73
CA TYR A 121 -2.69 -13.69 6.04
C TYR A 121 -1.88 -14.66 6.89
N THR A 122 -1.43 -15.76 6.28
CA THR A 122 -0.29 -16.48 6.82
C THR A 122 1.00 -15.70 6.51
N PRO A 123 2.11 -15.97 7.25
CA PRO A 123 3.40 -15.40 6.91
C PRO A 123 3.83 -15.69 5.46
N SER A 124 3.52 -16.89 4.94
CA SER A 124 3.82 -17.27 3.57
C SER A 124 3.05 -16.43 2.56
N ASP A 125 1.73 -16.25 2.78
CA ASP A 125 0.90 -15.40 1.91
C ASP A 125 1.44 -13.98 1.85
N MET A 126 1.83 -13.44 3.01
CA MET A 126 2.38 -12.08 3.09
C MET A 126 3.72 -11.97 2.38
N LEU A 127 4.57 -12.99 2.47
CA LEU A 127 5.87 -13.04 1.80
C LEU A 127 5.72 -13.05 0.28
N GLU A 128 4.85 -13.90 -0.25
CA GLU A 128 4.55 -13.99 -1.67
C GLU A 128 4.01 -12.64 -2.20
N ARG A 129 3.11 -12.01 -1.44
CA ARG A 129 2.55 -10.70 -1.79
C ARG A 129 3.60 -9.59 -1.79
N ILE A 130 4.48 -9.56 -0.79
CA ILE A 130 5.58 -8.58 -0.74
C ILE A 130 6.55 -8.82 -1.90
N GLN A 131 6.92 -10.07 -2.18
CA GLN A 131 7.79 -10.43 -3.30
C GLN A 131 7.20 -9.94 -4.63
N TYR A 132 5.95 -10.31 -4.90
CA TYR A 132 5.22 -9.90 -6.09
C TYR A 132 5.17 -8.37 -6.22
N PHE A 133 4.89 -7.66 -5.13
CA PHE A 133 4.86 -6.21 -5.13
C PHE A 133 6.22 -5.58 -5.50
N LEU A 134 7.30 -6.11 -4.93
CA LEU A 134 8.66 -5.60 -5.16
C LEU A 134 9.16 -5.85 -6.58
N GLU A 135 8.71 -6.96 -7.19
CA GLU A 135 9.16 -7.44 -8.50
C GLU A 135 8.37 -6.81 -9.65
N TYR A 136 7.05 -6.62 -9.48
CA TYR A 136 6.18 -6.13 -10.54
C TYR A 136 5.77 -4.65 -10.41
N ASP A 137 6.38 -3.93 -9.45
CA ASP A 137 6.12 -2.50 -9.17
C ASP A 137 4.62 -2.19 -9.25
N TYR A 138 3.82 -2.99 -8.52
CA TYR A 138 2.37 -3.19 -8.69
C TYR A 138 1.50 -1.96 -8.37
N ILE A 139 2.09 -0.78 -8.37
CA ILE A 139 1.38 0.48 -8.24
C ILE A 139 1.60 1.30 -9.48
N LYS A 140 0.62 1.16 -10.38
CA LYS A 140 0.39 2.15 -11.42
C LYS A 140 -0.30 3.35 -10.80
N TYR A 141 0.41 4.47 -10.82
CA TYR A 141 -0.16 5.79 -10.65
C TYR A 141 -0.39 6.33 -12.06
N ASP A 142 -1.63 6.69 -12.40
CA ASP A 142 -1.90 7.57 -13.56
C ASP A 142 -1.29 8.96 -13.31
#